data_AF-A0A399G1P1-F1
#
_entry.id   AF-A0A399G1P1-F1
#
_cell.length_a   1.000
_cell.length_b   1.000
_cell.length_c   1.000
_cell.angle_alpha   90.00
_cell.angle_beta   90.00
_cell.angle_gamma   90.00
#
_symmetry.space_group_name_H-M   'P 1'
#
loop_
_entity.id
_entity.type
_entity.pdbx_description
1 polymer ?
#
loop_
_entity_poly.entity_id
_entity_poly.type
_entity_poly.pdbx_seq_one_letter_code
_entity_poly.pdbx_strand_id
1 'polypeptide(L)'
;MTIPLSTTAGAADLGRALAAIPSPGTNAIELGPLKIHFYALCILAGVIVAVYWSERRWAAMGGRPGTIMDLAVPAVLLGLVGGRIYHVITDYQLYFGPDDNPVSALYIWNGGLGIWGAIPLGALGVWWVAHRRGLSLSQLSFAIAPAIPLAQAFGRWGNYFNQELFGAPTDLPWALEVDPYLENGLPRPGVIPGAETYHPTFLYESLWCLALAVVLAWLGRRYGDALRGGRLFALYVMGYCVGRFWIEYLRVDPAHEVLGLRLNNWTSLLVLLGALAYFVWAGRRLDKFSSRVLPEGEDEGTQLIGADPDEEDQDTVPATGALSDEEAAVRSGSRSSSPGGDAADNGPTESTTREDESRN
;
A
#
# COMPACT_ATOMS: atom_id res chain seq x y z
N MET A 1 52.98 -32.18 26.29
CA MET A 1 52.12 -33.14 25.57
C MET A 1 51.01 -32.35 24.93
N THR A 2 51.27 -31.86 23.72
CA THR A 2 50.39 -31.00 22.93
C THR A 2 49.39 -31.88 22.19
N ILE A 3 48.11 -31.73 22.50
CA ILE A 3 47.01 -32.32 21.74
C ILE A 3 46.94 -31.54 20.42
N PRO A 4 47.08 -32.17 19.24
CA PRO A 4 46.84 -31.48 18.00
C PRO A 4 45.33 -31.21 17.90
N LEU A 5 44.96 -29.94 17.76
CA LEU A 5 43.66 -29.55 17.22
C LEU A 5 43.60 -30.08 15.79
N SER A 6 43.03 -31.27 15.63
CA SER A 6 42.51 -31.72 14.36
C SER A 6 41.44 -30.72 13.95
N THR A 7 41.82 -29.81 13.06
CA THR A 7 40.90 -28.99 12.26
C THR A 7 39.89 -29.94 11.64
N THR A 8 38.64 -29.82 12.05
CA THR A 8 37.50 -30.45 11.39
C THR A 8 37.42 -29.89 9.98
N ALA A 9 38.02 -30.59 9.03
CA ALA A 9 37.95 -30.37 7.59
C ALA A 9 36.56 -30.70 7.02
N GLY A 10 35.50 -30.19 7.66
CA GLY A 10 34.11 -30.51 7.32
C GLY A 10 33.11 -29.37 7.52
N ALA A 11 33.56 -28.17 7.88
CA ALA A 11 32.70 -26.99 8.00
C ALA A 11 33.37 -25.81 7.28
N ALA A 12 32.90 -25.49 6.06
CA ALA A 12 32.98 -24.19 5.36
C ALA A 12 33.22 -24.34 3.83
N ASP A 13 32.39 -25.13 3.15
CA ASP A 13 32.30 -25.12 1.67
C ASP A 13 30.88 -24.81 1.17
N LEU A 14 29.96 -24.40 2.06
CA LEU A 14 28.61 -23.98 1.70
C LEU A 14 28.53 -22.46 1.59
N GLY A 15 27.87 -21.98 0.55
CA GLY A 15 27.59 -20.56 0.35
C GLY A 15 28.72 -19.78 -0.31
N ARG A 16 29.41 -20.34 -1.31
CA ARG A 16 30.43 -19.66 -2.14
C ARG A 16 30.06 -19.69 -3.63
N ALA A 17 28.86 -19.25 -3.97
CA ALA A 17 28.45 -19.16 -5.36
C ALA A 17 29.37 -18.21 -6.16
N LEU A 18 29.88 -18.67 -7.32
CA LEU A 18 30.82 -17.91 -8.17
C LEU A 18 30.18 -16.74 -8.94
N ALA A 19 28.85 -16.71 -9.03
CA ALA A 19 28.08 -15.71 -9.76
C ALA A 19 26.93 -15.16 -8.89
N ALA A 20 27.23 -14.86 -7.63
CA ALA A 20 26.23 -14.38 -6.69
C ALA A 20 25.71 -12.98 -7.06
N ILE A 21 24.45 -12.73 -6.71
CA ILE A 21 23.84 -11.41 -6.71
C ILE A 21 24.52 -10.62 -5.58
N PRO A 22 25.17 -9.49 -5.88
CA PRO A 22 25.91 -8.74 -4.88
C PRO A 22 24.95 -8.13 -3.85
N SER A 23 25.43 -7.98 -2.62
CA SER A 23 24.68 -7.26 -1.60
C SER A 23 24.80 -5.73 -1.84
N PRO A 24 23.72 -4.94 -1.66
CA PRO A 24 23.81 -3.50 -1.78
C PRO A 24 24.57 -2.91 -0.58
N GLY A 25 25.57 -2.05 -0.86
CA GLY A 25 26.41 -1.45 0.17
C GLY A 25 25.75 -0.33 1.01
N THR A 26 24.55 0.13 0.62
CA THR A 26 23.74 1.09 1.39
C THR A 26 22.25 0.79 1.23
N ASN A 27 21.47 1.06 2.28
CA ASN A 27 20.02 0.88 2.32
C ASN A 27 19.23 2.20 2.23
N ALA A 28 19.92 3.34 2.14
CA ALA A 28 19.30 4.66 2.16
C ALA A 28 20.11 5.73 1.42
N ILE A 29 19.43 6.84 1.11
CA ILE A 29 20.02 8.08 0.62
C ILE A 29 19.82 9.14 1.70
N GLU A 30 20.89 9.89 2.00
CA GLU A 30 20.86 11.01 2.94
C GLU A 30 20.74 12.33 2.17
N LEU A 31 19.68 13.09 2.47
CA LEU A 31 19.41 14.42 1.94
C LEU A 31 19.44 15.42 3.10
N GLY A 32 20.65 15.82 3.52
CA GLY A 32 20.84 16.64 4.72
C GLY A 32 20.35 15.90 5.97
N PRO A 33 19.38 16.44 6.74
CA PRO A 33 18.85 15.78 7.94
C PRO A 33 17.86 14.63 7.61
N LEU A 34 17.45 14.48 6.35
CA LEU A 34 16.44 13.50 5.94
C LEU A 34 17.11 12.23 5.41
N LYS A 35 16.91 11.09 6.07
CA LYS A 35 17.33 9.76 5.59
C LYS A 35 16.15 9.08 4.90
N ILE A 36 16.26 8.84 3.59
CA ILE A 36 15.24 8.15 2.79
C ILE A 36 15.69 6.72 2.53
N HIS A 37 15.00 5.75 3.12
CA HIS A 37 15.32 4.34 2.94
C HIS A 37 14.78 3.80 1.61
N PHE A 38 15.57 2.96 0.94
CA PHE A 38 15.19 2.34 -0.33
C PHE A 38 13.98 1.42 -0.21
N TYR A 39 13.77 0.76 0.93
CA TYR A 39 12.56 -0.05 1.13
C TYR A 39 11.29 0.79 1.02
N ALA A 40 11.30 2.03 1.53
CA ALA A 40 10.16 2.93 1.46
C ALA A 40 9.89 3.34 0.01
N LEU A 41 10.94 3.61 -0.78
CA LEU A 41 10.81 3.90 -2.21
C LEU A 41 10.28 2.70 -3.00
N CYS A 42 10.72 1.49 -2.68
CA CYS A 42 10.22 0.26 -3.31
C CYS A 42 8.73 0.05 -3.01
N ILE A 43 8.32 0.23 -1.76
CA ILE A 43 6.90 0.14 -1.36
C ILE A 43 6.08 1.22 -2.06
N LEU A 44 6.55 2.47 -2.08
CA LEU A 44 5.87 3.58 -2.73
C LEU A 44 5.70 3.34 -4.24
N ALA A 45 6.75 2.88 -4.92
CA ALA A 45 6.68 2.49 -6.33
C ALA A 45 5.63 1.39 -6.55
N GLY A 46 5.60 0.37 -5.67
CA GLY A 46 4.59 -0.67 -5.69
C GLY A 46 3.17 -0.13 -5.55
N VAL A 47 2.93 0.78 -4.60
CA VAL A 47 1.62 1.44 -4.39
C VAL A 47 1.21 2.24 -5.62
N ILE A 48 2.10 3.06 -6.18
CA ILE A 48 1.81 3.86 -7.39
C ILE A 48 1.41 2.96 -8.56
N VAL A 49 2.20 1.90 -8.82
CA VAL A 49 1.91 0.94 -9.89
C VAL A 49 0.57 0.22 -9.63
N ALA A 50 0.29 -0.16 -8.39
CA ALA A 50 -0.94 -0.85 -8.04
C ALA A 50 -2.17 0.05 -8.19
N VAL A 51 -2.11 1.31 -7.74
CA VAL A 51 -3.18 2.30 -7.91
C VAL A 51 -3.40 2.57 -9.39
N TYR A 52 -2.35 2.90 -10.14
CA TYR A 52 -2.44 3.19 -11.57
C TYR A 52 -3.08 2.03 -12.36
N TRP A 53 -2.62 0.80 -12.12
CA TRP A 53 -3.16 -0.35 -12.84
C TRP A 53 -4.59 -0.68 -12.41
N SER A 54 -4.90 -0.56 -11.12
CA SER A 54 -6.26 -0.75 -10.61
C SER A 54 -7.21 0.29 -11.17
N GLU A 55 -6.79 1.55 -11.29
CA GLU A 55 -7.57 2.64 -11.88
C GLU A 55 -7.89 2.34 -13.35
N ARG A 56 -6.89 1.93 -14.14
CA ARG A 56 -7.12 1.49 -15.53
C ARG A 56 -8.08 0.31 -15.63
N ARG A 57 -7.99 -0.65 -14.71
CA ARG A 57 -8.90 -1.81 -14.68
C ARG A 57 -10.31 -1.41 -14.26
N TRP A 58 -10.44 -0.47 -13.32
CA TRP A 58 -11.72 0.09 -12.88
C TRP A 58 -12.41 0.86 -14.00
N ALA A 59 -11.68 1.76 -14.67
CA ALA A 59 -12.16 2.50 -15.83
C ALA A 59 -12.60 1.58 -16.98
N ALA A 60 -11.84 0.51 -17.26
CA ALA A 60 -12.21 -0.48 -18.27
C ALA A 60 -13.50 -1.26 -17.94
N MET A 61 -13.99 -1.20 -16.70
CA MET A 61 -15.28 -1.76 -16.28
C MET A 61 -16.41 -0.71 -16.25
N GLY A 62 -16.15 0.51 -16.74
CA GLY A 62 -17.09 1.63 -16.74
C GLY A 62 -17.08 2.47 -15.46
N GLY A 63 -16.07 2.30 -14.61
CA GLY A 63 -15.94 3.06 -13.37
C GLY A 63 -15.30 4.42 -13.59
N ARG A 64 -15.68 5.41 -12.81
CA ARG A 64 -15.12 6.76 -12.92
C ARG A 64 -13.62 6.82 -12.58
N PRO A 65 -12.80 7.52 -13.40
CA PRO A 65 -11.41 7.81 -13.07
C PRO A 65 -11.24 8.56 -11.74
N GLY A 66 -10.20 8.22 -10.98
CA GLY A 66 -9.91 8.81 -9.66
C GLY A 66 -10.56 8.06 -8.49
N THR A 67 -11.49 7.13 -8.77
CA THR A 67 -12.15 6.34 -7.72
C THR A 67 -11.16 5.50 -6.91
N ILE A 68 -10.18 4.86 -7.56
CA ILE A 68 -9.20 4.03 -6.84
C ILE A 68 -8.24 4.90 -6.04
N MET A 69 -7.86 6.07 -6.56
CA MET A 69 -7.04 7.03 -5.81
C MET A 69 -7.74 7.48 -4.53
N ASP A 70 -9.03 7.83 -4.62
CA ASP A 70 -9.85 8.23 -3.47
C ASP A 70 -10.01 7.10 -2.43
N LEU A 71 -9.98 5.85 -2.86
CA LEU A 71 -9.97 4.67 -1.97
C LEU A 71 -8.58 4.44 -1.35
N ALA A 72 -7.52 4.67 -2.12
CA ALA A 72 -6.15 4.39 -1.73
C ALA A 72 -5.67 5.33 -0.60
N VAL A 73 -6.06 6.61 -0.62
CA VAL A 73 -5.61 7.57 0.39
C VAL A 73 -6.07 7.19 1.80
N PRO A 74 -7.36 6.95 2.09
CA PRO A 74 -7.78 6.47 3.40
C PRO A 74 -7.24 5.08 3.74
N ALA A 75 -7.02 4.21 2.75
CA ALA A 75 -6.42 2.90 2.98
C ALA A 75 -4.98 3.01 3.52
N VAL A 76 -4.17 3.90 2.94
CA VAL A 76 -2.79 4.15 3.40
C VAL A 76 -2.79 4.82 4.76
N LEU A 77 -3.61 5.86 4.95
CA LEU A 77 -3.67 6.60 6.22
C LEU A 77 -4.14 5.71 7.38
N LEU A 78 -5.25 5.00 7.22
CA LEU A 78 -5.74 4.09 8.27
C LEU A 78 -4.83 2.88 8.42
N GLY A 79 -4.20 2.39 7.35
CA GLY A 79 -3.19 1.34 7.43
C GLY A 79 -1.98 1.76 8.27
N LEU A 80 -1.48 2.98 8.09
CA LEU A 80 -0.38 3.52 8.89
C LEU A 80 -0.77 3.64 10.37
N VAL A 81 -1.97 4.18 10.64
CA VAL A 81 -2.52 4.28 12.01
C VAL A 81 -2.68 2.90 12.64
N GLY A 82 -3.28 1.94 11.93
CA GLY A 82 -3.47 0.59 12.45
C GLY A 82 -2.17 -0.15 12.67
N GLY A 83 -1.20 0.01 11.78
CA GLY A 83 0.13 -0.56 11.95
C GLY A 83 0.81 -0.03 13.22
N ARG A 84 0.68 1.26 13.49
CA ARG A 84 1.22 1.86 14.70
C ARG A 84 0.50 1.38 15.95
N ILE A 85 -0.83 1.37 15.95
CA ILE A 85 -1.65 0.87 17.07
C ILE A 85 -1.25 -0.56 17.42
N TYR A 86 -1.16 -1.45 16.43
CA TYR A 86 -0.79 -2.85 16.68
C TYR A 86 0.60 -2.97 17.29
N HIS A 87 1.58 -2.23 16.77
CA HIS A 87 2.94 -2.24 17.32
C HIS A 87 2.98 -1.72 18.76
N VAL A 88 2.28 -0.63 19.07
CA VAL A 88 2.21 -0.10 20.44
C VAL A 88 1.52 -1.08 21.40
N ILE A 89 0.51 -1.83 20.94
CA ILE A 89 -0.16 -2.85 21.77
C ILE A 89 0.76 -4.05 22.02
N THR A 90 1.47 -4.51 21.00
CA THR A 90 2.30 -5.73 21.07
C THR A 90 3.66 -5.49 21.72
N ASP A 91 4.21 -4.30 21.54
CA ASP A 91 5.50 -3.87 22.07
C ASP A 91 5.35 -2.71 23.09
N TYR A 92 4.29 -2.75 23.90
CA TYR A 92 3.93 -1.70 24.86
C TYR A 92 5.07 -1.38 25.85
N GLN A 93 5.87 -2.39 26.18
CA GLN A 93 7.03 -2.27 27.06
C GLN A 93 8.11 -1.30 26.54
N LEU A 94 8.14 -0.98 25.23
CA LEU A 94 9.08 -0.01 24.65
C LEU A 94 8.66 1.45 24.92
N TYR A 95 7.44 1.67 25.39
CA TYR A 95 6.81 2.99 25.47
C TYR A 95 6.37 3.35 26.89
N PHE A 96 6.01 2.35 27.69
CA PHE A 96 5.38 2.52 29.00
C PHE A 96 6.22 1.92 30.15
N GLY A 97 7.52 1.69 29.95
CA GLY A 97 8.44 1.32 31.02
C GLY A 97 8.75 2.49 31.97
N PRO A 98 9.40 2.23 33.12
CA PRO A 98 9.68 3.25 34.15
C PRO A 98 10.51 4.44 33.65
N ASP A 99 11.38 4.21 32.66
CA ASP A 99 12.29 5.22 32.08
C ASP A 99 11.93 5.60 30.64
N ASP A 100 10.81 5.09 30.11
CA ASP A 100 10.38 5.35 28.73
C ASP A 100 9.48 6.58 28.62
N ASN A 101 9.33 7.10 27.40
CA ASN A 101 8.45 8.22 27.11
C ASN A 101 7.20 7.76 26.34
N PRO A 102 6.00 7.75 26.96
CA PRO A 102 4.75 7.37 26.31
C PRO A 102 4.44 8.13 25.02
N VAL A 103 4.88 9.39 24.90
CA VAL A 103 4.65 10.21 23.69
C VAL A 103 5.37 9.64 22.47
N SER A 104 6.47 8.91 22.67
CA SER A 104 7.20 8.25 21.58
C SER A 104 6.36 7.17 20.87
N ALA A 105 5.28 6.69 21.49
CA ALA A 105 4.28 5.83 20.84
C ALA A 105 3.61 6.51 19.62
N LEU A 106 3.67 7.83 19.48
CA LEU A 106 3.15 8.57 18.33
C LEU A 106 4.18 8.77 17.21
N TYR A 107 5.46 8.53 17.47
CA TYR A 107 6.54 8.80 16.53
C TYR A 107 6.68 7.69 15.49
N ILE A 108 5.86 7.75 14.45
CA ILE A 108 5.85 6.79 13.33
C ILE A 108 7.16 6.77 12.53
N TRP A 109 7.95 7.85 12.58
CA TRP A 109 9.26 7.94 11.91
C TRP A 109 10.37 7.17 12.64
N ASN A 110 10.14 6.73 13.89
CA ASN A 110 11.05 5.84 14.60
C ASN A 110 10.88 4.36 14.18
N GLY A 111 10.04 4.08 13.19
CA GLY A 111 9.68 2.72 12.78
C GLY A 111 8.57 2.13 13.64
N GLY A 112 8.49 0.80 13.70
CA GLY A 112 7.49 0.10 14.51
C GLY A 112 6.08 0.18 13.94
N LEU A 113 5.88 -0.47 12.79
CA LEU A 113 4.57 -0.61 12.15
C LEU A 113 4.26 -2.11 11.97
N GLY A 114 3.23 -2.59 12.65
CA GLY A 114 2.81 -3.98 12.58
C GLY A 114 1.85 -4.24 11.42
N ILE A 115 2.21 -5.16 10.51
CA ILE A 115 1.38 -5.48 9.34
C ILE A 115 -0.03 -5.98 9.71
N TRP A 116 -0.15 -6.67 10.85
CA TRP A 116 -1.40 -7.18 11.39
C TRP A 116 -2.40 -6.10 11.81
N GLY A 117 -1.92 -4.89 12.12
CA GLY A 117 -2.79 -3.73 12.31
C GLY A 117 -3.04 -2.95 11.03
N ALA A 118 -2.03 -2.89 10.15
CA ALA A 118 -2.12 -2.12 8.92
C ALA A 118 -3.13 -2.68 7.92
N ILE A 119 -3.14 -3.99 7.70
CA ILE A 119 -4.05 -4.64 6.74
C ILE A 119 -5.54 -4.41 7.10
N PRO A 120 -6.02 -4.74 8.31
CA PRO A 120 -7.45 -4.61 8.61
C PRO A 120 -7.92 -3.15 8.64
N LEU A 121 -7.14 -2.20 9.18
CA LEU A 121 -7.54 -0.79 9.19
C LEU A 121 -7.42 -0.15 7.81
N GLY A 122 -6.45 -0.54 6.99
CA GLY A 122 -6.40 -0.14 5.59
C GLY A 122 -7.62 -0.64 4.80
N ALA A 123 -7.99 -1.92 4.98
CA ALA A 123 -9.19 -2.49 4.39
C ALA A 123 -10.49 -1.79 4.88
N LEU A 124 -10.52 -1.38 6.15
CA LEU A 124 -11.61 -0.57 6.70
C LEU A 124 -11.73 0.78 6.00
N GLY A 125 -10.61 1.43 5.66
CA GLY A 125 -10.59 2.69 4.90
C GLY A 125 -11.20 2.53 3.50
N VAL A 126 -10.81 1.47 2.79
CA VAL A 126 -11.40 1.12 1.49
C VAL A 126 -12.89 0.86 1.62
N TRP A 127 -13.30 0.04 2.60
CA TRP A 127 -14.70 -0.28 2.84
C TRP A 127 -15.53 0.96 3.16
N TRP A 128 -15.01 1.86 4.00
CA TRP A 128 -15.71 3.07 4.43
C TRP A 128 -16.02 4.00 3.26
N VAL A 129 -15.04 4.29 2.41
CA VAL A 129 -15.26 5.11 1.21
C VAL A 129 -16.14 4.39 0.20
N ALA A 130 -15.89 3.11 -0.07
CA ALA A 130 -16.70 2.32 -0.99
C ALA A 130 -18.17 2.26 -0.55
N HIS A 131 -18.42 2.09 0.74
CA HIS A 131 -19.77 2.07 1.30
C HIS A 131 -20.46 3.43 1.18
N ARG A 132 -19.77 4.52 1.52
CA ARG A 132 -20.31 5.89 1.38
C ARG A 132 -20.67 6.24 -0.06
N ARG A 133 -19.90 5.72 -1.02
CA ARG A 133 -20.13 5.92 -2.46
C ARG A 133 -21.00 4.84 -3.10
N GLY A 134 -21.55 3.89 -2.33
CA GLY A 134 -22.38 2.82 -2.89
C GLY A 134 -21.66 1.90 -3.89
N LEU A 135 -20.33 1.83 -3.86
CA LEU A 135 -19.51 1.05 -4.78
C LEU A 135 -19.63 -0.45 -4.50
N SER A 136 -19.68 -1.25 -5.55
CA SER A 136 -19.65 -2.71 -5.43
C SER A 136 -18.26 -3.20 -5.00
N LEU A 137 -18.15 -3.69 -3.76
CA LEU A 137 -16.92 -4.35 -3.25
C LEU A 137 -16.51 -5.56 -4.11
N SER A 138 -17.48 -6.21 -4.76
CA SER A 138 -17.22 -7.30 -5.71
C SER A 138 -16.45 -6.81 -6.93
N GLN A 139 -16.89 -5.71 -7.55
CA GLN A 139 -16.20 -5.10 -8.69
C GLN A 139 -14.85 -4.53 -8.27
N LEU A 140 -14.81 -3.87 -7.11
CA LEU A 140 -13.57 -3.29 -6.59
C LEU A 140 -12.53 -4.37 -6.33
N SER A 141 -12.89 -5.43 -5.62
CA SER A 141 -11.99 -6.56 -5.35
C SER A 141 -11.52 -7.24 -6.64
N PHE A 142 -12.36 -7.31 -7.67
CA PHE A 142 -11.98 -7.83 -8.99
C PHE A 142 -11.01 -6.90 -9.74
N ALA A 143 -11.17 -5.58 -9.62
CA ALA A 143 -10.27 -4.59 -10.21
C ALA A 143 -8.87 -4.70 -9.60
N ILE A 144 -8.78 -4.68 -8.27
CA ILE A 144 -7.52 -4.58 -7.53
C ILE A 144 -6.77 -5.91 -7.39
N ALA A 145 -7.45 -7.06 -7.49
CA ALA A 145 -6.86 -8.37 -7.18
C ALA A 145 -5.52 -8.66 -7.89
N PRO A 146 -5.32 -8.37 -9.19
CA PRO A 146 -4.02 -8.56 -9.84
C PRO A 146 -2.96 -7.53 -9.45
N ALA A 147 -3.38 -6.33 -9.06
CA ALA A 147 -2.48 -5.21 -8.77
C ALA A 147 -1.81 -5.33 -7.39
N ILE A 148 -2.49 -5.97 -6.42
CA ILE A 148 -1.94 -6.18 -5.07
C ILE A 148 -0.65 -7.03 -5.09
N PRO A 149 -0.60 -8.23 -5.69
CA PRO A 149 0.64 -8.99 -5.74
C PRO A 149 1.71 -8.29 -6.57
N LEU A 150 1.35 -7.48 -7.57
CA LEU A 150 2.34 -6.64 -8.24
C LEU A 150 2.99 -5.65 -7.26
N ALA A 151 2.20 -4.94 -6.45
CA ALA A 151 2.72 -4.07 -5.38
C ALA A 151 3.64 -4.83 -4.42
N GLN A 152 3.25 -6.05 -4.02
CA GLN A 152 4.06 -6.91 -3.16
C GLN A 152 5.40 -7.26 -3.83
N ALA A 153 5.42 -7.52 -5.13
CA ALA A 153 6.63 -7.82 -5.88
C ALA A 153 7.66 -6.69 -5.80
N PHE A 154 7.21 -5.43 -5.90
CA PHE A 154 8.05 -4.25 -5.68
C PHE A 154 8.52 -4.15 -4.23
N GLY A 155 7.63 -4.35 -3.26
CA GLY A 155 7.98 -4.31 -1.84
C GLY A 155 9.11 -5.26 -1.44
N ARG A 156 9.22 -6.43 -2.10
CA ARG A 156 10.31 -7.40 -1.84
C ARG A 156 11.70 -6.87 -2.16
N TRP A 157 11.83 -5.94 -3.10
CA TRP A 157 13.12 -5.30 -3.37
C TRP A 157 13.60 -4.45 -2.19
N GLY A 158 12.70 -3.99 -1.32
CA GLY A 158 13.09 -3.37 -0.05
C GLY A 158 13.88 -4.31 0.85
N ASN A 159 13.54 -5.61 0.87
CA ASN A 159 14.28 -6.61 1.66
C ASN A 159 15.68 -6.87 1.10
N TYR A 160 15.86 -6.74 -0.22
CA TYR A 160 17.19 -6.80 -0.84
C TYR A 160 18.08 -5.64 -0.37
N PHE A 161 17.58 -4.40 -0.40
CA PHE A 161 18.32 -3.24 0.09
C PHE A 161 18.61 -3.31 1.60
N ASN A 162 17.67 -3.81 2.39
CA ASN A 162 17.86 -4.01 3.83
C ASN A 162 18.71 -5.24 4.17
N GLN A 163 18.96 -6.12 3.20
CA GLN A 163 19.60 -7.42 3.36
C GLN A 163 18.93 -8.24 4.49
N GLU A 164 17.62 -8.42 4.39
CA GLU A 164 16.81 -9.10 5.41
C GLU A 164 15.93 -10.20 4.80
N LEU A 165 15.42 -11.08 5.67
CA LEU A 165 14.49 -12.16 5.33
C LEU A 165 15.01 -13.18 4.30
N PHE A 166 16.33 -13.26 4.09
CA PHE A 166 17.00 -14.23 3.21
C PHE A 166 16.84 -15.68 3.70
N GLY A 167 17.17 -16.63 2.81
CA GLY A 167 17.03 -18.05 3.09
C GLY A 167 18.31 -18.72 3.58
N ALA A 168 18.34 -20.05 3.60
CA ALA A 168 19.52 -20.83 3.99
C ALA A 168 20.73 -20.63 3.05
N PRO A 169 21.97 -20.94 3.51
CA PRO A 169 23.17 -20.93 2.66
C PRO A 169 22.99 -21.76 1.40
N THR A 170 23.50 -21.28 0.28
CA THR A 170 23.35 -21.97 -1.01
C THR A 170 24.46 -21.62 -2.00
N ASP A 171 24.84 -22.57 -2.83
CA ASP A 171 25.88 -22.41 -3.87
C ASP A 171 25.30 -22.22 -5.27
N LEU A 172 24.00 -21.99 -5.37
CA LEU A 172 23.31 -21.78 -6.64
C LEU A 172 23.87 -20.54 -7.37
N PRO A 173 23.90 -20.52 -8.71
CA PRO A 173 24.48 -19.41 -9.48
C PRO A 173 23.66 -18.11 -9.45
N TRP A 174 22.59 -18.05 -8.65
CA TRP A 174 21.80 -16.86 -8.36
C TRP A 174 21.69 -16.63 -6.83
N ALA A 175 22.60 -17.20 -6.04
CA ALA A 175 22.65 -16.94 -4.60
C ALA A 175 22.83 -15.45 -4.32
N LEU A 176 22.38 -14.99 -3.16
CA LEU A 176 22.52 -13.61 -2.70
C LEU A 176 23.66 -13.53 -1.70
N GLU A 177 24.61 -12.62 -1.95
CA GLU A 177 25.56 -12.21 -0.92
C GLU A 177 24.83 -11.45 0.19
N VAL A 178 25.20 -11.72 1.44
CA VAL A 178 24.65 -11.04 2.60
C VAL A 178 25.79 -10.62 3.50
N ASP A 179 25.83 -9.34 3.87
CA ASP A 179 26.77 -8.83 4.85
C ASP A 179 26.51 -9.51 6.21
N PRO A 180 27.52 -10.19 6.79
CA PRO A 180 27.38 -10.85 8.08
C PRO A 180 27.07 -9.90 9.23
N TYR A 181 27.28 -8.59 9.06
CA TYR A 181 27.09 -7.59 10.09
C TYR A 181 26.04 -6.52 9.69
N LEU A 182 25.43 -5.93 10.71
CA LEU A 182 24.61 -4.73 10.61
C LEU A 182 25.49 -3.47 10.66
N GLU A 183 24.94 -2.30 10.31
CA GLU A 183 25.66 -1.01 10.38
C GLU A 183 26.24 -0.72 11.79
N ASN A 184 25.60 -1.23 12.84
CA ASN A 184 26.04 -1.08 14.23
C ASN A 184 27.08 -2.13 14.68
N GLY A 185 27.58 -2.97 13.77
CA GLY A 185 28.58 -4.01 14.02
C GLY A 185 28.05 -5.27 14.69
N LEU A 186 26.75 -5.36 14.99
CA LEU A 186 26.15 -6.59 15.51
C LEU A 186 26.00 -7.65 14.40
N PRO A 187 26.09 -8.95 14.72
CA PRO A 187 25.81 -10.01 13.77
C PRO A 187 24.40 -9.89 13.21
N ARG A 188 24.26 -9.99 11.90
CA ARG A 188 22.96 -9.95 11.23
C ARG A 188 22.14 -11.20 11.58
N PRO A 189 20.86 -11.08 11.98
CA PRO A 189 20.05 -12.25 12.29
C PRO A 189 19.93 -13.21 11.11
N GLY A 190 20.12 -14.51 11.37
CA GLY A 190 19.98 -15.58 10.37
C GLY A 190 21.26 -15.92 9.59
N VAL A 191 22.35 -15.13 9.73
CA VAL A 191 23.63 -15.48 9.09
C VAL A 191 24.31 -16.65 9.80
N ILE A 192 24.95 -17.51 9.03
CA ILE A 192 25.68 -18.69 9.52
C ILE A 192 27.19 -18.42 9.39
N PRO A 193 27.99 -18.61 10.46
CA PRO A 193 29.43 -18.41 10.40
C PRO A 193 30.09 -19.19 9.25
N GLY A 194 30.82 -18.47 8.39
CA GLY A 194 31.55 -19.03 7.25
C GLY A 194 30.75 -19.17 5.95
N ALA A 195 29.44 -18.87 5.94
CA ALA A 195 28.64 -18.80 4.72
C ALA A 195 28.57 -17.36 4.20
N GLU A 196 28.88 -17.16 2.92
CA GLU A 196 28.90 -15.83 2.27
C GLU A 196 27.64 -15.59 1.44
N THR A 197 27.00 -16.65 0.94
CA THR A 197 25.86 -16.57 0.03
C THR A 197 24.67 -17.42 0.47
N TYR A 198 23.46 -16.91 0.20
CA TYR A 198 22.19 -17.40 0.74
C TYR A 198 21.12 -17.44 -0.35
N HIS A 199 20.03 -18.18 -0.11
CA HIS A 199 18.88 -18.15 -1.01
C HIS A 199 18.24 -16.75 -1.07
N PRO A 200 18.11 -16.11 -2.27
CA PRO A 200 17.44 -14.81 -2.43
C PRO A 200 15.92 -14.95 -2.33
N THR A 201 15.39 -15.17 -1.13
CA THR A 201 13.94 -15.24 -0.87
C THR A 201 13.20 -14.00 -1.37
N PHE A 202 13.80 -12.81 -1.30
CA PHE A 202 13.22 -11.59 -1.87
C PHE A 202 12.90 -11.76 -3.37
N LEU A 203 13.82 -12.37 -4.13
CA LEU A 203 13.69 -12.60 -5.56
C LEU A 203 12.63 -13.67 -5.81
N TYR A 204 12.65 -14.75 -5.03
CA TYR A 204 11.65 -15.81 -5.13
C TYR A 204 10.24 -15.28 -4.86
N GLU A 205 10.06 -14.47 -3.79
CA GLU A 205 8.77 -13.83 -3.48
C GLU A 205 8.38 -12.82 -4.55
N SER A 206 9.31 -12.02 -5.06
CA SER A 206 9.05 -11.03 -6.12
C SER A 206 8.58 -11.69 -7.42
N LEU A 207 9.28 -12.73 -7.86
CA LEU A 207 8.92 -13.50 -9.06
C LEU A 207 7.60 -14.25 -8.89
N TRP A 208 7.36 -14.83 -7.71
CA TRP A 208 6.09 -15.48 -7.40
C TRP A 208 4.92 -14.49 -7.47
N CYS A 209 5.09 -13.32 -6.85
CA CYS A 209 4.08 -12.28 -6.85
C CYS A 209 3.83 -11.70 -8.25
N LEU A 210 4.88 -11.53 -9.07
CA LEU A 210 4.74 -11.13 -10.46
C LEU A 210 4.00 -12.19 -11.29
N ALA A 211 4.37 -13.46 -11.15
CA ALA A 211 3.69 -14.56 -11.81
C ALA A 211 2.22 -14.63 -11.40
N LEU A 212 1.93 -14.47 -10.10
CA LEU A 212 0.56 -14.42 -9.58
C LEU A 212 -0.23 -13.25 -10.16
N ALA A 213 0.36 -12.06 -10.25
CA ALA A 213 -0.27 -10.89 -10.87
C ALA A 213 -0.64 -11.16 -12.35
N VAL A 214 0.28 -11.76 -13.12
CA VAL A 214 0.05 -12.13 -14.52
C VAL A 214 -1.06 -13.18 -14.64
N VAL A 215 -1.01 -14.23 -13.83
CA VAL A 215 -2.02 -15.30 -13.83
C VAL A 215 -3.40 -14.76 -13.47
N LEU A 216 -3.51 -13.91 -12.45
CA LEU A 216 -4.78 -13.31 -12.06
C LEU A 216 -5.32 -12.36 -13.13
N ALA A 217 -4.46 -11.56 -13.76
CA ALA A 217 -4.87 -10.69 -14.86
C ALA A 217 -5.38 -11.51 -16.07
N TRP A 218 -4.69 -12.60 -16.40
CA TRP A 218 -5.10 -13.53 -17.44
C TRP A 218 -6.43 -14.24 -17.11
N LEU A 219 -6.56 -14.78 -15.90
CA LEU A 219 -7.79 -15.43 -15.42
C LEU A 219 -8.97 -14.45 -15.40
N GLY A 220 -8.77 -13.23 -14.90
CA GLY A 220 -9.78 -12.20 -14.89
C GLY A 220 -10.24 -11.80 -16.29
N ARG A 221 -9.34 -11.81 -17.29
CA ARG A 221 -9.71 -11.57 -18.69
C ARG A 221 -10.45 -12.75 -19.29
N ARG A 222 -9.99 -13.98 -19.04
CA ARG A 222 -10.51 -15.20 -19.69
C ARG A 222 -11.82 -15.71 -19.09
N TYR A 223 -12.00 -15.54 -17.78
CA TYR A 223 -13.09 -16.10 -16.97
C TYR A 223 -13.78 -15.04 -16.10
N GLY A 224 -13.78 -13.78 -16.55
CA GLY A 224 -14.26 -12.64 -15.76
C GLY A 224 -15.61 -12.89 -15.09
N ASP A 225 -16.61 -13.33 -15.85
CA ASP A 225 -17.96 -13.55 -15.32
C ASP A 225 -18.01 -14.61 -14.20
N ALA A 226 -17.26 -15.70 -14.35
CA ALA A 226 -17.18 -16.76 -13.34
C ALA A 226 -16.35 -16.38 -12.11
N LEU A 227 -15.49 -15.36 -12.22
CA LEU A 227 -14.57 -14.92 -11.17
C LEU A 227 -14.98 -13.61 -10.49
N ARG A 228 -16.15 -13.06 -10.84
CA ARG A 228 -16.83 -11.99 -10.08
C ARG A 228 -17.25 -12.48 -8.69
N GLY A 229 -17.81 -11.59 -7.88
CA GLY A 229 -18.25 -11.93 -6.52
C GLY A 229 -17.08 -12.18 -5.57
N GLY A 230 -15.96 -11.48 -5.75
CA GLY A 230 -14.75 -11.64 -4.94
C GLY A 230 -13.94 -12.91 -5.21
N ARG A 231 -14.34 -13.77 -6.17
CA ARG A 231 -13.65 -15.04 -6.44
C ARG A 231 -12.24 -14.85 -6.99
N LEU A 232 -12.02 -13.85 -7.86
CA LEU A 232 -10.67 -13.51 -8.31
C LEU A 232 -9.76 -13.06 -7.16
N PHE A 233 -10.32 -12.30 -6.20
CA PHE A 233 -9.59 -11.89 -5.01
C PHE A 233 -9.28 -13.08 -4.09
N ALA A 234 -10.20 -14.04 -3.96
CA ALA A 234 -9.94 -15.28 -3.23
C ALA A 234 -8.81 -16.10 -3.87
N LEU A 235 -8.72 -16.15 -5.20
CA LEU A 235 -7.60 -16.77 -5.90
C LEU A 235 -6.27 -16.05 -5.63
N TYR A 236 -6.29 -14.71 -5.56
CA TYR A 236 -5.14 -13.94 -5.11
C TYR A 236 -4.68 -14.39 -3.71
N VAL A 237 -5.60 -14.41 -2.74
CA VAL A 237 -5.28 -14.80 -1.36
C VAL A 237 -4.73 -16.22 -1.31
N MET A 238 -5.37 -17.17 -1.98
CA MET A 238 -4.90 -18.56 -2.05
C MET A 238 -3.50 -18.65 -2.68
N GLY A 239 -3.27 -18.01 -3.83
CA GLY A 239 -1.99 -18.02 -4.52
C GLY A 239 -0.87 -17.37 -3.72
N TYR A 240 -1.17 -16.29 -3.00
CA TYR A 240 -0.22 -15.65 -2.07
C TYR A 240 0.12 -16.58 -0.91
N CYS A 241 -0.87 -17.23 -0.29
CA CYS A 241 -0.64 -18.17 0.81
C CYS A 241 0.20 -19.39 0.38
N VAL A 242 -0.01 -19.92 -0.83
CA VAL A 242 0.83 -20.99 -1.37
C VAL A 242 2.28 -20.52 -1.47
N GLY A 243 2.52 -19.36 -2.10
CA GLY A 243 3.85 -18.76 -2.21
C GLY A 243 4.50 -18.55 -0.86
N ARG A 244 3.74 -17.97 0.07
CA ARG A 244 4.21 -17.69 1.43
C ARG A 244 4.63 -18.96 2.15
N PHE A 245 3.83 -20.02 2.05
CA PHE A 245 4.06 -21.25 2.78
C PHE A 245 5.40 -21.89 2.41
N TRP A 246 5.72 -22.07 1.12
CA TRP A 246 6.98 -22.74 0.75
C TRP A 246 8.20 -21.84 0.92
N ILE A 247 8.08 -20.53 0.68
CA ILE A 247 9.22 -19.60 0.85
C ILE A 247 9.56 -19.42 2.32
N GLU A 248 8.58 -19.47 3.22
CA GLU A 248 8.80 -19.39 4.67
C GLU A 248 9.69 -20.55 5.18
N TYR A 249 9.65 -21.73 4.55
CA TYR A 249 10.58 -22.83 4.90
C TYR A 249 12.02 -22.56 4.49
N LEU A 250 12.26 -21.71 3.49
CA LEU A 250 13.61 -21.37 3.07
C LEU A 250 14.27 -20.39 4.03
N ARG A 251 13.46 -19.60 4.75
CA ARG A 251 13.91 -18.52 5.62
C ARG A 251 14.65 -19.03 6.86
N VAL A 252 15.65 -18.26 7.28
CA VAL A 252 16.52 -18.58 8.43
C VAL A 252 16.42 -17.57 9.58
N ASP A 253 15.67 -16.49 9.40
CA ASP A 253 15.47 -15.49 10.44
C ASP A 253 14.70 -16.04 11.64
N PRO A 254 14.91 -15.54 12.87
CA PRO A 254 14.17 -16.02 14.04
C PRO A 254 12.66 -15.86 13.89
N ALA A 255 11.91 -16.92 14.18
CA ALA A 255 10.45 -16.91 14.13
C ALA A 255 9.86 -17.75 15.26
N HIS A 256 8.65 -17.41 15.69
CA HIS A 256 7.89 -18.23 16.62
C HIS A 256 7.40 -19.50 15.92
N GLU A 257 7.71 -20.65 16.50
CA GLU A 257 7.32 -21.96 15.97
C GLU A 257 6.29 -22.63 16.87
N VAL A 258 5.30 -23.25 16.24
CA VAL A 258 4.26 -24.05 16.88
C VAL A 258 4.19 -25.37 16.14
N LEU A 259 4.39 -26.48 16.86
CA LEU A 259 4.41 -27.84 16.29
C LEU A 259 5.42 -28.02 15.14
N GLY A 260 6.60 -27.38 15.25
CA GLY A 260 7.67 -27.47 14.24
C GLY A 260 7.42 -26.65 12.97
N LEU A 261 6.36 -25.83 12.95
CA LEU A 261 6.08 -24.90 11.87
C LEU A 261 6.12 -23.46 12.38
N ARG A 262 6.72 -22.57 11.57
CA ARG A 262 6.66 -21.12 11.81
C ARG A 262 5.21 -20.64 11.86
N LEU A 263 4.92 -19.64 12.70
CA LEU A 263 3.58 -19.05 12.85
C LEU A 263 2.99 -18.63 11.49
N ASN A 264 3.81 -18.07 10.60
CA ASN A 264 3.40 -17.66 9.26
C ASN A 264 2.90 -18.83 8.39
N ASN A 265 3.39 -20.04 8.60
CA ASN A 265 2.92 -21.24 7.90
C ASN A 265 1.50 -21.60 8.36
N TRP A 266 1.24 -21.55 9.67
CA TRP A 266 -0.10 -21.74 10.22
C TRP A 266 -1.08 -20.69 9.73
N THR A 267 -0.68 -19.42 9.78
CA THR A 267 -1.48 -18.31 9.23
C THR A 267 -1.81 -18.56 7.76
N SER A 268 -0.80 -18.88 6.94
CA SER A 268 -0.99 -19.12 5.51
C SER A 268 -1.94 -20.28 5.25
N LEU A 269 -1.85 -21.36 6.03
CA LEU A 269 -2.75 -22.50 5.92
C LEU A 269 -4.20 -22.13 6.26
N LEU A 270 -4.43 -21.45 7.39
CA LEU A 270 -5.78 -21.06 7.83
C LEU A 270 -6.41 -20.06 6.84
N VAL A 271 -5.65 -19.07 6.39
CA VAL A 271 -6.12 -18.08 5.43
C VAL A 271 -6.40 -18.72 4.07
N LEU A 272 -5.57 -19.66 3.62
CA LEU A 272 -5.81 -20.43 2.40
C LEU A 272 -7.10 -21.24 2.46
N LEU A 273 -7.34 -21.94 3.58
CA LEU A 273 -8.57 -22.71 3.78
C LEU A 273 -9.81 -21.81 3.83
N GLY A 274 -9.71 -20.65 4.49
CA GLY A 274 -10.78 -19.65 4.51
C GLY A 274 -11.08 -19.09 3.11
N ALA A 275 -10.04 -18.75 2.35
CA ALA A 275 -10.18 -18.25 0.98
C ALA A 275 -10.75 -19.32 0.04
N LEU A 276 -10.34 -20.58 0.18
CA LEU A 276 -10.89 -21.72 -0.56
C LEU A 276 -12.37 -21.95 -0.23
N ALA A 277 -12.73 -21.94 1.06
CA ALA A 277 -14.11 -22.08 1.50
C ALA A 277 -14.99 -20.96 0.92
N TYR A 278 -14.50 -19.71 0.95
CA TYR A 278 -15.16 -18.58 0.33
C TYR A 278 -15.29 -18.76 -1.19
N PHE A 279 -14.22 -19.17 -1.88
CA PHE A 279 -14.24 -19.37 -3.34
C PHE A 279 -15.30 -20.40 -3.77
N VAL A 280 -15.40 -21.52 -3.06
CA VAL A 280 -16.39 -22.58 -3.32
C VAL A 280 -17.81 -22.13 -2.96
N TRP A 281 -17.97 -21.43 -1.83
CA TRP A 281 -19.27 -20.89 -1.40
C TRP A 281 -19.79 -19.83 -2.37
N ALA A 282 -18.93 -18.88 -2.77
CA ALA A 282 -19.26 -17.82 -3.70
C ALA A 282 -19.65 -18.37 -5.07
N GLY A 283 -18.90 -19.35 -5.60
CA GLY A 283 -19.26 -19.95 -6.89
C GLY A 283 -20.58 -20.70 -6.93
N ARG A 284 -21.12 -21.11 -5.77
CA ARG A 284 -22.41 -21.81 -5.68
C ARG A 284 -23.60 -20.88 -5.44
N ARG A 285 -23.37 -19.60 -5.10
CA ARG A 285 -24.43 -18.71 -4.58
C ARG A 285 -24.34 -17.23 -5.02
N LEU A 286 -23.18 -16.75 -5.49
CA LEU A 286 -22.87 -15.32 -5.61
C LEU A 286 -22.74 -14.77 -7.03
N ASP A 287 -23.24 -15.45 -8.07
CA ASP A 287 -23.40 -14.89 -9.42
C ASP A 287 -24.36 -13.67 -9.48
N LYS A 288 -24.93 -13.26 -8.33
CA LYS A 288 -25.88 -12.15 -8.18
C LYS A 288 -25.36 -10.97 -7.36
N PHE A 289 -24.08 -10.94 -6.94
CA PHE A 289 -23.56 -9.80 -6.18
C PHE A 289 -23.40 -8.56 -7.07
N SER A 290 -24.06 -7.48 -6.66
CA SER A 290 -24.17 -6.15 -7.30
C SER A 290 -23.22 -5.91 -8.47
N SER A 291 -23.79 -5.84 -9.66
CA SER A 291 -23.14 -5.42 -10.90
C SER A 291 -22.91 -3.90 -10.97
N ARG A 292 -23.35 -3.12 -9.96
CA ARG A 292 -23.25 -1.66 -9.99
C ARG A 292 -21.78 -1.24 -9.87
N VAL A 293 -21.20 -0.96 -11.02
CA VAL A 293 -20.17 0.06 -11.19
C VAL A 293 -20.96 1.35 -11.40
N LEU A 294 -20.76 2.37 -10.56
CA LEU A 294 -21.39 3.67 -10.82
C LEU A 294 -20.79 4.21 -12.13
N PRO A 295 -21.62 4.48 -13.16
CA PRO A 295 -21.15 5.10 -14.38
C PRO A 295 -20.53 6.46 -14.10
N GLU A 296 -19.62 6.87 -14.98
CA GLU A 296 -19.06 8.22 -15.00
C GLU A 296 -20.18 9.27 -14.99
N GLY A 297 -20.12 10.21 -14.03
CA GLY A 297 -21.12 11.29 -13.84
C GLY A 297 -22.10 11.10 -12.68
N GLU A 298 -22.33 9.87 -12.17
CA GLU A 298 -23.29 9.63 -11.08
C GLU A 298 -22.73 9.90 -9.65
N ASP A 299 -21.43 10.17 -9.53
CA ASP A 299 -20.71 10.39 -8.28
C ASP A 299 -20.01 11.77 -8.20
N GLU A 300 -20.36 12.70 -9.10
CA GLU A 300 -19.87 14.08 -9.12
C GLU A 300 -20.07 14.76 -7.75
N GLY A 301 -19.00 15.35 -7.21
CA GLY A 301 -19.00 16.04 -5.92
C GLY A 301 -18.70 15.18 -4.69
N THR A 302 -18.46 13.87 -4.83
CA THR A 302 -18.04 12.99 -3.71
C THR A 302 -16.55 12.64 -3.70
N GLN A 303 -15.80 13.17 -4.66
CA GLN A 303 -14.35 12.96 -4.80
C GLN A 303 -13.58 13.52 -3.59
N LEU A 304 -12.55 12.80 -3.13
CA LEU A 304 -11.67 13.30 -2.07
C LEU A 304 -10.52 14.12 -2.68
N ILE A 305 -10.14 13.80 -3.91
CA ILE A 305 -9.16 14.52 -4.72
C ILE A 305 -9.81 14.81 -6.07
N GLY A 306 -10.00 16.09 -6.39
CA GLY A 306 -10.54 16.52 -7.67
C GLY A 306 -9.57 16.13 -8.79
N ALA A 307 -10.03 15.27 -9.69
CA ALA A 307 -9.42 15.11 -11.00
C ALA A 307 -10.43 15.65 -12.00
N ASP A 308 -10.44 16.98 -12.18
CA ASP A 308 -11.10 17.58 -13.34
C ASP A 308 -10.14 17.44 -14.53
N PRO A 309 -10.50 16.67 -15.58
CA PRO A 309 -9.68 16.54 -16.77
C PRO A 309 -9.79 17.76 -17.70
N ASP A 310 -10.72 18.69 -17.41
CA ASP A 310 -11.13 19.77 -18.31
C ASP A 310 -10.75 21.19 -17.81
N GLU A 311 -9.99 21.31 -16.71
CA GLU A 311 -9.40 22.58 -16.27
C GLU A 311 -7.91 22.68 -16.64
N GLU A 312 -7.55 22.30 -17.87
CA GLU A 312 -6.39 22.93 -18.52
C GLU A 312 -6.92 24.09 -19.38
N ASP A 313 -6.43 25.29 -19.06
CA ASP A 313 -6.51 26.53 -19.84
C ASP A 313 -7.67 27.50 -19.53
N GLN A 314 -7.65 28.12 -18.33
CA GLN A 314 -7.98 29.54 -18.20
C GLN A 314 -6.99 30.24 -17.27
N ASP A 315 -6.12 31.04 -17.88
CA ASP A 315 -5.24 32.03 -17.26
C ASP A 315 -5.89 32.76 -16.06
N THR A 316 -5.28 32.62 -14.88
CA THR A 316 -5.09 33.78 -13.98
C THR A 316 -3.81 33.60 -13.17
N VAL A 317 -2.79 34.33 -13.58
CA VAL A 317 -1.55 34.57 -12.82
C VAL A 317 -1.92 35.26 -11.50
N PRO A 318 -1.62 34.69 -10.31
CA PRO A 318 -1.51 35.49 -9.11
C PRO A 318 -0.07 36.03 -9.07
N ALA A 319 0.08 37.30 -9.45
CA ALA A 319 1.28 38.07 -9.15
C ALA A 319 1.42 38.11 -7.62
N THR A 320 2.29 37.25 -7.09
CA THR A 320 2.74 37.32 -5.70
C THR A 320 3.74 38.47 -5.61
N GLY A 321 3.21 39.63 -5.26
CA GLY A 321 3.99 40.80 -4.89
C GLY A 321 4.90 40.49 -3.71
N ALA A 322 6.16 40.84 -3.89
CA ALA A 322 7.26 40.65 -2.98
C ALA A 322 7.02 41.28 -1.59
N LEU A 323 7.72 40.67 -0.64
CA LEU A 323 8.21 41.21 0.62
C LEU A 323 8.35 42.75 0.59
N SER A 324 7.80 43.42 1.60
CA SER A 324 8.16 44.79 1.95
C SER A 324 8.77 44.80 3.35
N ASP A 325 10.08 45.00 3.42
CA ASP A 325 10.72 45.64 4.56
C ASP A 325 10.65 47.17 4.37
N GLU A 326 10.69 47.88 5.50
CA GLU A 326 10.95 49.32 5.71
C GLU A 326 9.77 50.31 5.78
N GLU A 327 9.55 50.76 7.02
CA GLU A 327 9.51 52.17 7.45
C GLU A 327 9.20 53.25 6.40
N ALA A 328 8.03 53.90 6.56
CA ALA A 328 7.86 55.36 6.59
C ALA A 328 6.36 55.67 6.63
N ALA A 329 5.81 56.01 7.79
CA ALA A 329 5.61 57.40 8.20
C ALA A 329 4.32 58.05 7.63
N VAL A 330 3.41 58.37 8.56
CA VAL A 330 2.76 59.69 8.71
C VAL A 330 1.30 59.86 8.21
N ARG A 331 0.45 60.09 9.23
CA ARG A 331 -0.81 60.89 9.31
C ARG A 331 -2.07 60.32 8.64
N SER A 332 -3.06 59.86 9.41
CA SER A 332 -3.98 60.61 10.30
C SER A 332 -4.93 61.57 9.57
N GLY A 333 -6.21 61.23 9.68
CA GLY A 333 -7.36 62.12 9.48
C GLY A 333 -8.01 61.93 8.11
N SER A 334 -9.33 61.94 7.95
CA SER A 334 -10.42 62.18 8.88
C SER A 334 -11.71 62.13 8.03
N ARG A 335 -12.80 61.58 8.60
CA ARG A 335 -14.22 61.99 8.37
C ARG A 335 -14.80 61.80 6.96
N SER A 336 -15.80 60.93 6.80
CA SER A 336 -17.24 61.11 7.08
C SER A 336 -18.01 61.50 5.81
N SER A 337 -19.02 60.71 5.46
CA SER A 337 -20.42 61.14 5.24
C SER A 337 -21.17 60.14 4.35
N SER A 338 -22.28 59.61 4.86
CA SER A 338 -23.43 59.15 4.07
C SER A 338 -24.29 60.37 3.69
N PRO A 339 -25.49 60.23 3.10
CA PRO A 339 -25.91 59.52 1.87
C PRO A 339 -26.78 60.44 0.96
N GLY A 340 -27.25 59.95 -0.19
CA GLY A 340 -28.52 60.46 -0.75
C GLY A 340 -28.67 60.44 -2.28
N GLY A 341 -29.87 60.03 -2.72
CA GLY A 341 -30.67 60.83 -3.65
C GLY A 341 -30.96 60.24 -5.04
N ASP A 342 -32.23 59.83 -5.19
CA ASP A 342 -33.14 60.14 -6.32
C ASP A 342 -32.86 59.58 -7.73
N ALA A 343 -33.86 59.29 -8.59
CA ALA A 343 -35.32 59.12 -8.52
C ALA A 343 -35.79 58.75 -9.94
N ALA A 344 -36.93 58.03 -10.02
CA ALA A 344 -37.96 57.99 -11.07
C ALA A 344 -37.55 57.62 -12.53
N ASP A 345 -38.38 57.08 -13.42
CA ASP A 345 -39.83 57.25 -13.61
C ASP A 345 -40.40 56.28 -14.68
N ASN A 346 -41.72 56.11 -14.68
CA ASN A 346 -42.63 55.69 -15.77
C ASN A 346 -42.71 54.22 -16.24
N GLY A 347 -43.62 53.47 -15.61
CA GLY A 347 -44.99 53.36 -16.12
C GLY A 347 -45.35 52.24 -17.12
N PRO A 348 -46.65 51.83 -17.18
CA PRO A 348 -47.04 50.41 -17.18
C PRO A 348 -47.98 50.01 -18.33
N THR A 349 -48.26 48.70 -18.50
CA THR A 349 -49.59 48.14 -18.87
C THR A 349 -49.54 46.60 -18.84
N GLU A 350 -50.19 45.99 -17.84
CA GLU A 350 -51.46 45.23 -17.94
C GLU A 350 -51.31 43.87 -18.64
N SER A 351 -51.34 42.75 -17.90
CA SER A 351 -52.54 42.02 -17.44
C SER A 351 -53.29 41.39 -18.62
N THR A 352 -53.53 40.08 -18.72
CA THR A 352 -54.39 39.30 -17.83
C THR A 352 -54.42 37.82 -18.30
N THR A 353 -54.48 36.88 -17.33
CA THR A 353 -55.32 35.64 -17.23
C THR A 353 -55.75 34.89 -18.52
N ARG A 354 -55.88 33.56 -18.58
CA ARG A 354 -56.28 32.54 -17.59
C ARG A 354 -56.21 31.14 -18.28
N GLU A 355 -56.11 30.09 -17.44
CA GLU A 355 -56.81 28.78 -17.49
C GLU A 355 -57.43 28.34 -18.84
N ASP A 356 -57.17 27.12 -19.33
CA ASP A 356 -57.98 25.94 -18.95
C ASP A 356 -57.53 24.60 -19.60
N GLU A 357 -57.74 23.53 -18.82
CA GLU A 357 -58.23 22.18 -19.15
C GLU A 357 -57.78 21.32 -20.37
N SER A 358 -57.24 20.13 -19.99
CA SER A 358 -57.78 18.78 -20.28
C SER A 358 -57.44 18.02 -21.58
N ARG A 359 -57.33 16.69 -21.37
CA ARG A 359 -57.29 15.53 -22.30
C ARG A 359 -55.97 15.38 -23.09
N ASN A 360 -55.29 14.23 -23.06
CA ASN A 360 -55.79 12.85 -23.16
C ASN A 360 -54.78 11.86 -22.57
#